data_AF-A0A9W9BUT9-F1
#
_entry.id   AF-A0A9W9BUT9-F1
#
_cell.length_a   1.000
_cell.length_b   1.000
_cell.length_c   1.000
_cell.angle_alpha   90.00
_cell.angle_beta   90.00
_cell.angle_gamma   90.00
#
_symmetry.space_group_name_H-M   'P 1'
#
loop_
_entity.id
_entity.type
_entity.pdbx_description
1 polymer ?
#
loop_
_entity_poly.entity_id
_entity_poly.type
_entity_poly.pdbx_seq_one_letter_code
_entity_poly.pdbx_strand_id
1 'polypeptide(L)'
;MANTVSVDLSLYRQLAAAMEPYQQNACDLAKLRDFFAGCISNAEGITDIEFVRMLNTWVSIFETLKKQVAAVNQASKLVQTRLATVNAKVTSTKASVCKGTSCKSSTVTAHFGKSLGVVTGLSDKGTKNIPGMISLTKNSISYTKSAAEGSYYVNLFQNFKMNTLRDFAKAFKVTEYFPPAAEKIKNSLVPISDIKKYAAQGRTGLAQIDYVIGVRWSKNKELTKTAAGRKVRDGFINIQKNVKNDLRTPVYNLIKAIDVLQVTVDELPLIQKKLEWSFGAAPYTRWSEHEMKVPCAQEKTQTWTLNGWPSAPLTWTEITSCEWGPTKIPYTKSFIPYIKHRFV
;
A
#
# COMPACT_ATOMS: atom_id res chain seq x y z
N MET A 1 -25.65 15.79 -2.41
CA MET A 1 -24.59 16.03 -3.41
C MET A 1 -23.32 16.29 -2.64
N ALA A 2 -22.31 15.44 -2.77
CA ALA A 2 -21.05 15.57 -2.04
C ALA A 2 -20.38 16.90 -2.43
N ASN A 3 -19.99 17.69 -1.43
CA ASN A 3 -19.23 18.91 -1.65
C ASN A 3 -17.84 18.49 -2.15
N THR A 4 -17.65 18.54 -3.45
CA THR A 4 -16.32 18.34 -4.06
C THR A 4 -15.69 19.72 -4.16
N VAL A 5 -14.43 19.89 -3.74
CA VAL A 5 -13.73 21.17 -3.93
C VAL A 5 -13.68 21.50 -5.41
N SER A 6 -14.45 22.50 -5.81
CA SER A 6 -14.41 23.09 -7.14
C SER A 6 -13.57 24.35 -7.09
N VAL A 7 -12.55 24.43 -7.94
CA VAL A 7 -11.84 25.68 -8.16
C VAL A 7 -12.69 26.54 -9.09
N ASP A 8 -13.34 27.53 -8.49
CA ASP A 8 -14.19 28.53 -9.14
C ASP A 8 -13.68 29.95 -8.82
N LEU A 9 -14.38 30.96 -9.35
CA LEU A 9 -14.05 32.38 -9.11
C LEU A 9 -14.13 32.78 -7.63
N SER A 10 -15.00 32.15 -6.84
CA SER A 10 -15.15 32.44 -5.41
C SER A 10 -13.94 31.92 -4.64
N LEU A 11 -13.53 30.68 -4.90
CA LEU A 11 -12.34 30.08 -4.30
C LEU A 11 -11.06 30.83 -4.72
N TYR A 12 -10.99 31.31 -5.96
CA TYR A 12 -9.88 32.15 -6.42
C TYR A 12 -9.82 33.49 -5.67
N ARG A 13 -10.96 34.16 -5.45
CA ARG A 13 -11.01 35.39 -4.65
C ARG A 13 -10.54 35.16 -3.21
N GLN A 14 -10.94 34.05 -2.60
CA GLN A 14 -10.49 33.68 -1.26
C GLN A 14 -8.98 33.42 -1.21
N LEU A 15 -8.42 32.73 -2.22
CA LEU A 15 -6.98 32.53 -2.32
C LEU A 15 -6.24 33.87 -2.51
N ALA A 16 -6.73 34.74 -3.39
CA ALA A 16 -6.13 36.05 -3.64
C ALA A 16 -6.10 36.91 -2.36
N ALA A 17 -7.20 36.92 -1.59
CA ALA A 17 -7.25 37.61 -0.29
C ALA A 17 -6.28 36.99 0.74
N ALA A 18 -6.12 35.67 0.76
CA ALA A 18 -5.15 35.00 1.61
C ALA A 18 -3.69 35.28 1.19
N MET A 19 -3.46 35.60 -0.08
CA MET A 19 -2.14 35.92 -0.65
C MET A 19 -1.81 37.42 -0.65
N GLU A 20 -2.78 38.32 -0.50
CA GLU A 20 -2.59 39.78 -0.51
C GLU A 20 -1.47 40.27 0.43
N PRO A 21 -1.33 39.77 1.67
CA PRO A 21 -0.25 40.20 2.57
C PRO A 21 1.17 39.84 2.09
N TYR A 22 1.31 38.87 1.16
CA TYR A 22 2.59 38.48 0.57
C TYR A 22 3.12 39.51 -0.42
N GLN A 23 2.23 40.29 -1.06
CA GLN A 23 2.64 41.37 -1.97
C GLN A 23 3.19 42.58 -1.21
N GLN A 24 2.99 42.63 0.11
CA GLN A 24 3.39 43.74 0.99
C GLN A 24 4.49 43.35 2.00
N ASN A 25 5.21 42.25 1.77
CA ASN A 25 6.25 41.70 2.68
C ASN A 25 5.76 41.34 4.11
N ALA A 26 4.45 41.17 4.32
CA ALA A 26 3.83 40.86 5.60
C ALA A 26 3.10 39.51 5.54
N CYS A 27 3.82 38.45 5.19
CA CYS A 27 3.26 37.11 4.96
C CYS A 27 2.46 36.58 6.17
N ASP A 28 1.13 36.53 6.03
CA ASP A 28 0.26 35.89 7.01
C ASP A 28 0.19 34.38 6.74
N LEU A 29 1.11 33.65 7.36
CA LEU A 29 1.22 32.19 7.24
C LEU A 29 -0.04 31.47 7.76
N ALA A 30 -0.74 32.06 8.74
CA ALA A 30 -1.92 31.46 9.35
C ALA A 30 -3.11 31.52 8.40
N LYS A 31 -3.38 32.69 7.79
CA LYS A 31 -4.46 32.83 6.79
C LYS A 31 -4.30 31.90 5.60
N LEU A 32 -3.08 31.76 5.08
CA LEU A 32 -2.82 30.85 3.95
C LEU A 32 -3.04 29.39 4.33
N ARG A 33 -2.62 28.99 5.54
CA ARG A 33 -2.89 27.66 6.09
C ARG A 33 -4.38 27.42 6.26
N ASP A 34 -5.12 28.38 6.82
CA ASP A 34 -6.55 28.25 7.09
C ASP A 34 -7.36 28.13 5.80
N PHE A 35 -6.99 28.86 4.74
CA PHE A 35 -7.57 28.71 3.42
C PHE A 35 -7.46 27.26 2.91
N PHE A 36 -6.27 26.68 2.93
CA PHE A 36 -6.08 25.31 2.47
C PHE A 36 -6.67 24.27 3.42
N ALA A 37 -6.70 24.53 4.73
CA ALA A 37 -7.41 23.69 5.69
C ALA A 37 -8.91 23.62 5.39
N GLY A 38 -9.53 24.75 5.05
CA GLY A 38 -10.91 24.81 4.58
C GLY A 38 -11.13 24.03 3.30
N CYS A 39 -10.21 24.14 2.34
CA CYS A 39 -10.26 23.34 1.11
C CYS A 39 -10.19 21.84 1.42
N ILE A 40 -9.20 21.40 2.21
CA ILE A 40 -8.98 19.98 2.53
C ILE A 40 -10.17 19.40 3.30
N SER A 41 -10.72 20.14 4.26
CA SER A 41 -11.87 19.69 5.07
C SER A 41 -13.13 19.50 4.23
N ASN A 42 -13.30 20.31 3.19
CA ASN A 42 -14.42 20.23 2.26
C ASN A 42 -14.14 19.32 1.05
N ALA A 43 -13.00 18.62 1.00
CA ALA A 43 -12.58 17.80 -0.12
C ALA A 43 -12.91 16.32 0.07
N GLU A 44 -14.20 16.01 0.30
CA GLU A 44 -14.68 14.62 0.44
C GLU A 44 -14.30 13.73 -0.76
N GLY A 45 -14.07 14.32 -1.95
CA GLY A 45 -13.70 13.59 -3.17
C GLY A 45 -12.22 13.61 -3.60
N ILE A 46 -11.37 14.49 -3.04
CA ILE A 46 -9.93 14.51 -3.40
C ILE A 46 -9.16 13.50 -2.53
N THR A 47 -9.71 13.23 -1.35
CA THR A 47 -9.26 12.17 -0.44
C THR A 47 -10.16 10.96 -0.65
N ASP A 48 -10.02 10.32 -1.81
CA ASP A 48 -10.79 9.13 -2.17
C ASP A 48 -10.86 8.18 -0.96
N ILE A 49 -12.08 7.95 -0.46
CA ILE A 49 -12.35 7.04 0.67
C ILE A 49 -11.64 5.71 0.37
N GLU A 50 -11.57 5.32 -0.90
CA GLU A 50 -10.89 4.11 -1.32
C GLU A 50 -9.37 4.16 -1.09
N PHE A 51 -8.70 5.26 -1.41
CA PHE A 51 -7.26 5.42 -1.17
C PHE A 51 -6.95 5.38 0.33
N VAL A 52 -7.70 6.14 1.14
CA VAL A 52 -7.51 6.14 2.61
C VAL A 52 -7.85 4.77 3.20
N ARG A 53 -8.89 4.10 2.72
CA ARG A 53 -9.25 2.72 3.11
C ARG A 53 -8.15 1.72 2.75
N MET A 54 -7.55 1.84 1.57
CA MET A 54 -6.41 1.03 1.18
C MET A 54 -5.23 1.24 2.14
N LEU A 55 -4.87 2.49 2.45
CA LEU A 55 -3.78 2.77 3.40
C LEU A 55 -4.07 2.24 4.80
N ASN A 56 -5.31 2.36 5.30
CA ASN A 56 -5.70 1.76 6.58
C ASN A 56 -5.58 0.23 6.55
N THR A 57 -5.96 -0.40 5.43
CA THR A 57 -5.79 -1.84 5.23
C THR A 57 -4.30 -2.20 5.28
N TRP A 58 -3.42 -1.42 4.65
CA TRP A 58 -1.98 -1.62 4.71
C TRP A 58 -1.43 -1.50 6.13
N VAL A 59 -1.90 -0.54 6.94
CA VAL A 59 -1.49 -0.44 8.36
C VAL A 59 -1.84 -1.74 9.10
N SER A 60 -3.04 -2.27 8.90
CA SER A 60 -3.46 -3.55 9.50
C SER A 60 -2.60 -4.73 9.04
N ILE A 61 -2.27 -4.78 7.74
CA ILE A 61 -1.37 -5.79 7.17
C ILE A 61 0.01 -5.67 7.82
N PHE A 62 0.59 -4.47 7.94
CA PHE A 62 1.91 -4.30 8.55
C PHE A 62 1.95 -4.69 10.03
N GLU A 63 0.89 -4.42 10.80
CA GLU A 63 0.78 -4.88 12.18
C GLU A 63 0.65 -6.42 12.27
N THR A 64 0.00 -7.04 11.29
CA THR A 64 -0.09 -8.50 11.17
C THR A 64 1.27 -9.10 10.82
N LEU A 65 1.97 -8.54 9.82
CA LEU A 65 3.33 -8.93 9.44
C LEU A 65 4.29 -8.83 10.63
N LYS A 66 4.15 -7.80 11.48
CA LYS A 66 4.95 -7.66 12.71
C LYS A 66 4.85 -8.87 13.62
N LYS A 67 3.62 -9.37 13.85
CA LYS A 67 3.36 -10.56 14.68
C LYS A 67 3.88 -11.83 14.01
N GLN A 68 3.63 -11.99 12.72
CA GLN A 68 4.04 -13.17 11.96
C GLN A 68 5.57 -13.28 11.83
N VAL A 69 6.28 -12.17 11.58
CA VAL A 69 7.76 -12.16 11.56
C VAL A 69 8.31 -12.56 12.93
N ALA A 70 7.72 -12.08 14.03
CA ALA A 70 8.12 -12.51 15.37
C ALA A 70 7.92 -14.02 15.59
N ALA A 71 6.80 -14.58 15.11
CA ALA A 71 6.52 -16.01 15.17
C ALA A 71 7.53 -16.84 14.35
N VAL A 72 7.89 -16.40 13.14
CA VAL A 72 8.92 -17.06 12.33
C VAL A 72 10.28 -17.00 13.03
N ASN A 73 10.66 -15.86 13.60
CA ASN A 73 11.91 -15.73 14.34
C ASN A 73 11.96 -16.66 15.56
N GLN A 74 10.86 -16.78 16.30
CA GLN A 74 10.76 -17.70 17.43
C GLN A 74 10.86 -19.17 16.99
N ALA A 75 10.13 -19.55 15.93
CA ALA A 75 10.18 -20.90 15.38
C ALA A 75 11.57 -21.25 14.84
N SER A 76 12.24 -20.29 14.18
CA SER A 76 13.61 -20.46 13.67
C SER A 76 14.60 -20.69 14.80
N LYS A 77 14.56 -19.89 15.87
CA LYS A 77 15.40 -20.08 17.06
C LYS A 77 15.17 -21.45 17.69
N LEU A 78 13.91 -21.87 17.82
CA LEU A 78 13.58 -23.19 18.36
C LEU A 78 14.17 -24.32 17.52
N VAL A 79 14.06 -24.26 16.19
CA VAL A 79 14.66 -25.24 15.27
C VAL A 79 16.18 -25.26 15.44
N GLN A 80 16.85 -24.11 15.51
CA GLN A 80 18.31 -24.03 15.71
C GLN A 80 18.74 -24.66 17.04
N THR A 81 18.08 -24.33 18.14
CA THR A 81 18.38 -24.91 19.46
C THR A 81 18.16 -26.42 19.49
N ARG A 82 17.04 -26.90 18.92
CA ARG A 82 16.74 -28.33 18.88
C ARG A 82 17.69 -29.09 17.97
N LEU A 83 18.11 -28.47 16.87
CA LEU A 83 19.08 -29.07 15.96
C LEU A 83 20.46 -29.21 16.61
N ALA A 84 20.93 -28.19 17.32
CA ALA A 84 22.17 -28.28 18.10
C ALA A 84 22.09 -29.43 19.13
N THR A 85 20.95 -29.56 19.81
CA THR A 85 20.70 -30.64 20.78
C THR A 85 20.73 -32.02 20.11
N VAL A 86 20.04 -32.19 18.99
CA VAL A 86 20.04 -33.47 18.25
C VAL A 86 21.42 -33.79 17.71
N ASN A 87 22.15 -32.84 17.14
CA ASN A 87 23.51 -33.05 16.67
C ASN A 87 24.45 -33.49 17.79
N ALA A 88 24.36 -32.88 18.98
CA ALA A 88 25.11 -33.31 20.15
C ALA A 88 24.76 -34.75 20.57
N LYS A 89 23.46 -35.10 20.59
CA LYS A 89 23.00 -36.47 20.89
C LYS A 89 23.45 -37.49 19.83
N VAL A 90 23.47 -37.11 18.54
CA VAL A 90 23.97 -37.95 17.44
C VAL A 90 25.46 -38.21 17.61
N THR A 91 26.25 -37.17 17.88
CA THR A 91 27.70 -37.30 18.13
C THR A 91 27.99 -38.17 19.34
N SER A 92 27.27 -37.96 20.45
CA SER A 92 27.39 -38.77 21.66
C SER A 92 27.01 -40.24 21.41
N THR A 93 25.91 -40.48 20.68
CA THR A 93 25.48 -41.84 20.32
C THR A 93 26.53 -42.51 19.43
N LYS A 94 27.04 -41.80 18.41
CA LYS A 94 28.11 -42.28 17.53
C LYS A 94 29.35 -42.67 18.34
N ALA A 95 29.82 -41.82 19.24
CA ALA A 95 30.98 -42.12 20.09
C ALA A 95 30.76 -43.36 20.98
N SER A 96 29.54 -43.56 21.47
CA SER A 96 29.17 -44.70 22.32
C SER A 96 29.11 -46.03 21.54
N VAL A 97 28.52 -46.03 20.34
CA VAL A 97 28.25 -47.26 19.57
C VAL A 97 29.33 -47.61 18.56
N CYS A 98 30.13 -46.64 18.10
CA CYS A 98 31.16 -46.81 17.08
C CYS A 98 32.55 -47.10 17.65
N LYS A 99 32.68 -48.12 18.50
CA LYS A 99 33.99 -48.59 18.98
C LYS A 99 34.63 -49.57 17.98
N GLY A 100 35.91 -49.39 17.67
CA GLY A 100 36.68 -50.26 16.76
C GLY A 100 36.15 -50.23 15.32
N THR A 101 35.88 -51.40 14.74
CA THR A 101 35.41 -51.55 13.35
C THR A 101 33.88 -51.49 13.20
N SER A 102 33.14 -51.36 14.30
CA SER A 102 31.67 -51.51 14.36
C SER A 102 30.87 -50.54 13.47
N CYS A 103 31.45 -49.41 13.08
CA CYS A 103 30.83 -48.40 12.22
C CYS A 103 31.52 -48.23 10.85
N LYS A 104 32.38 -49.17 10.45
CA LYS A 104 33.09 -49.10 9.15
C LYS A 104 32.23 -49.53 7.96
N SER A 105 31.02 -50.05 8.18
CA SER A 105 30.16 -50.46 7.07
C SER A 105 29.63 -49.25 6.30
N SER A 106 29.43 -49.43 4.99
CA SER A 106 28.90 -48.40 4.09
C SER A 106 27.51 -47.93 4.53
N THR A 107 26.67 -48.84 5.02
CA THR A 107 25.35 -48.56 5.59
C THR A 107 25.41 -47.55 6.74
N VAL A 108 26.34 -47.77 7.68
CA VAL A 108 26.51 -46.93 8.87
C VAL A 108 27.08 -45.56 8.49
N THR A 109 28.07 -45.54 7.60
CA THR A 109 28.75 -44.32 7.15
C THR A 109 27.80 -43.41 6.37
N ALA A 110 26.98 -43.98 5.49
CA ALA A 110 25.99 -43.24 4.71
C ALA A 110 24.90 -42.60 5.57
N HIS A 111 24.53 -43.22 6.70
CA HIS A 111 23.46 -42.68 7.55
C HIS A 111 23.95 -41.59 8.51
N PHE A 112 25.15 -41.73 9.07
CA PHE A 112 25.78 -40.65 9.86
C PHE A 112 26.25 -39.46 9.02
N GLY A 113 26.48 -39.65 7.71
CA GLY A 113 26.92 -38.59 6.79
C GLY A 113 25.83 -37.63 6.33
N LYS A 114 24.54 -37.91 6.60
CA LYS A 114 23.44 -37.01 6.24
C LYS A 114 23.36 -35.87 7.26
N SER A 115 23.91 -34.71 6.92
CA SER A 115 23.70 -33.48 7.68
C SER A 115 22.26 -33.00 7.49
N LEU A 116 21.59 -32.67 8.60
CA LEU A 116 20.30 -32.00 8.57
C LEU A 116 20.57 -30.52 8.22
N GLY A 117 20.44 -30.17 6.94
CA GLY A 117 20.70 -28.82 6.43
C GLY A 117 19.83 -27.78 7.14
N VAL A 118 20.45 -26.71 7.64
CA VAL A 118 19.80 -25.76 8.56
C VAL A 118 19.07 -24.66 7.78
N VAL A 119 17.83 -24.38 8.17
CA VAL A 119 17.14 -23.13 7.84
C VAL A 119 17.75 -22.02 8.69
N THR A 120 18.64 -21.22 8.11
CA THR A 120 19.13 -20.01 8.77
C THR A 120 18.02 -18.95 8.75
N GLY A 121 17.83 -18.30 9.90
CA GLY A 121 16.65 -17.48 10.16
C GLY A 121 16.54 -16.24 9.29
N LEU A 122 15.33 -15.73 9.24
CA LEU A 122 14.98 -14.39 8.81
C LEU A 122 16.01 -13.37 9.32
N SER A 123 16.56 -12.55 8.42
CA SER A 123 17.36 -11.41 8.83
C SER A 123 16.50 -10.47 9.69
N ASP A 124 17.03 -10.03 10.85
CA ASP A 124 16.42 -8.98 11.69
C ASP A 124 16.05 -7.71 10.90
N LYS A 125 16.62 -7.54 9.70
CA LYS A 125 16.28 -6.47 8.75
C LYS A 125 14.78 -6.44 8.41
N GLY A 126 14.13 -7.61 8.23
CA GLY A 126 12.68 -7.67 7.94
C GLY A 126 11.84 -7.07 9.07
N THR A 127 12.19 -7.38 10.33
CA THR A 127 11.51 -6.86 11.53
C THR A 127 11.75 -5.36 11.73
N LYS A 128 12.98 -4.88 11.47
CA LYS A 128 13.38 -3.48 11.68
C LYS A 128 12.63 -2.49 10.77
N ASN A 129 12.22 -2.92 9.59
CA ASN A 129 11.61 -2.03 8.60
C ASN A 129 10.10 -1.83 8.82
N ILE A 130 9.42 -2.74 9.54
CA ILE A 130 7.95 -2.69 9.72
C ILE A 130 7.47 -1.40 10.41
N PRO A 131 8.08 -0.93 11.51
CA PRO A 131 7.70 0.36 12.11
C PRO A 131 7.82 1.53 11.13
N GLY A 132 8.84 1.52 10.27
CA GLY A 132 9.03 2.51 9.21
C GLY A 132 7.89 2.51 8.20
N MET A 133 7.47 1.32 7.73
CA MET A 133 6.34 1.17 6.80
C MET A 133 5.01 1.67 7.41
N ILE A 134 4.75 1.33 8.68
CA ILE A 134 3.58 1.83 9.41
C ILE A 134 3.60 3.35 9.50
N SER A 135 4.75 3.93 9.86
CA SER A 135 4.92 5.39 9.96
C SER A 135 4.69 6.09 8.61
N LEU A 136 5.32 5.61 7.54
CA LEU A 136 5.14 6.15 6.18
C LEU A 136 3.66 6.12 5.75
N THR A 137 2.95 5.03 6.08
CA THR A 137 1.53 4.85 5.73
C THR A 137 0.63 5.77 6.56
N LYS A 138 0.85 5.85 7.88
CA LYS A 138 0.12 6.78 8.77
C LYS A 138 0.36 8.25 8.40
N ASN A 139 1.58 8.61 8.03
CA ASN A 139 1.89 9.95 7.54
C ASN A 139 1.15 10.24 6.23
N SER A 140 1.08 9.27 5.32
CA SER A 140 0.32 9.41 4.07
C SER A 140 -1.17 9.62 4.34
N ILE A 141 -1.76 8.87 5.29
CA ILE A 141 -3.14 9.08 5.76
C ILE A 141 -3.29 10.49 6.35
N SER A 142 -2.41 10.90 7.24
CA SER A 142 -2.47 12.23 7.87
C SER A 142 -2.40 13.36 6.83
N TYR A 143 -1.51 13.24 5.84
CA TYR A 143 -1.35 14.20 4.76
C TYR A 143 -2.45 14.19 3.71
N THR A 144 -3.41 13.25 3.80
CA THR A 144 -4.67 13.36 3.05
C THR A 144 -5.61 14.35 3.72
N LYS A 145 -5.65 14.39 5.06
CA LYS A 145 -6.68 15.13 5.83
C LYS A 145 -6.18 16.43 6.47
N SER A 146 -4.88 16.60 6.58
CA SER A 146 -4.29 17.70 7.36
C SER A 146 -3.67 18.73 6.43
N ALA A 147 -4.00 20.00 6.67
CA ALA A 147 -3.27 21.10 6.09
C ALA A 147 -1.81 21.07 6.55
N ALA A 148 -0.90 21.41 5.64
CA ALA A 148 0.50 21.61 5.95
C ALA A 148 0.69 22.91 6.76
N GLU A 149 1.93 23.15 7.19
CA GLU A 149 2.29 24.45 7.76
C GLU A 149 2.22 25.55 6.70
N GLY A 150 1.93 26.79 7.12
CA GLY A 150 1.85 27.94 6.20
C GLY A 150 3.09 28.06 5.31
N SER A 151 4.28 27.82 5.86
CA SER A 151 5.57 27.81 5.16
C SER A 151 5.63 26.86 3.96
N TYR A 152 4.95 25.71 4.02
CA TYR A 152 4.84 24.79 2.89
C TYR A 152 4.07 25.43 1.73
N TYR A 153 2.94 26.05 2.03
CA TYR A 153 2.12 26.71 1.01
C TYR A 153 2.82 27.92 0.40
N VAL A 154 3.55 28.69 1.22
CA VAL A 154 4.43 29.76 0.72
C VAL A 154 5.47 29.22 -0.25
N ASN A 155 6.13 28.11 0.11
CA ASN A 155 7.10 27.47 -0.76
C ASN A 155 6.49 27.05 -2.10
N LEU A 156 5.22 26.61 -2.11
CA LEU A 156 4.53 26.24 -3.34
C LEU A 156 4.34 27.43 -4.29
N PHE A 157 4.02 28.62 -3.77
CA PHE A 157 3.85 29.82 -4.58
C PHE A 157 5.18 30.48 -4.96
N GLN A 158 6.09 30.68 -4.00
CA GLN A 158 7.35 31.39 -4.22
C GLN A 158 8.31 30.63 -5.16
N ASN A 159 8.28 29.29 -5.15
CA ASN A 159 9.12 28.48 -6.04
C ASN A 159 8.37 28.01 -7.28
N PHE A 160 7.25 28.65 -7.63
CA PHE A 160 6.49 28.32 -8.83
C PHE A 160 6.15 26.82 -8.92
N LYS A 161 5.85 26.19 -7.78
CA LYS A 161 5.42 24.78 -7.75
C LYS A 161 3.92 24.65 -7.96
N MET A 162 3.16 25.73 -7.75
CA MET A 162 1.75 25.85 -8.05
C MET A 162 1.51 26.92 -9.12
N ASN A 163 1.77 26.57 -10.39
CA ASN A 163 1.67 27.51 -11.52
C ASN A 163 0.35 27.39 -12.27
N THR A 164 -0.29 26.24 -12.18
CA THR A 164 -1.52 25.95 -12.91
C THR A 164 -2.58 25.37 -11.97
N LEU A 165 -3.84 25.40 -12.40
CA LEU A 165 -4.94 24.75 -11.68
C LEU A 165 -4.70 23.24 -11.46
N ARG A 166 -3.90 22.60 -12.33
CA ARG A 166 -3.50 21.19 -12.17
C ARG A 166 -2.64 20.97 -10.94
N ASP A 167 -1.85 21.97 -10.55
CA ASP A 167 -0.97 21.91 -9.40
C ASP A 167 -1.72 22.10 -8.07
N PHE A 168 -3.01 22.48 -8.10
CA PHE A 168 -3.82 22.64 -6.89
C PHE A 168 -3.86 21.36 -6.04
N ALA A 169 -3.74 20.18 -6.67
CA ALA A 169 -3.62 18.91 -5.95
C ALA A 169 -2.39 18.85 -5.01
N LYS A 170 -1.32 19.63 -5.26
CA LYS A 170 -0.15 19.72 -4.37
C LYS A 170 -0.45 20.39 -3.03
N ALA A 171 -1.57 21.10 -2.91
CA ALA A 171 -2.05 21.57 -1.62
C ALA A 171 -2.31 20.41 -0.63
N PHE A 172 -2.64 19.24 -1.16
CA PHE A 172 -2.67 17.98 -0.41
C PHE A 172 -1.24 17.43 -0.36
N LYS A 173 -0.61 17.50 0.81
CA LYS A 173 0.79 17.09 0.99
C LYS A 173 1.04 15.62 0.58
N VAL A 174 0.00 14.78 0.61
CA VAL A 174 0.08 13.38 0.14
C VAL A 174 0.46 13.27 -1.34
N THR A 175 0.12 14.26 -2.16
CA THR A 175 0.38 14.30 -3.61
C THR A 175 1.86 14.14 -3.93
N GLU A 176 2.73 14.79 -3.17
CA GLU A 176 4.18 14.71 -3.34
C GLU A 176 4.81 13.66 -2.41
N TYR A 177 4.18 13.39 -1.27
CA TYR A 177 4.74 12.50 -0.26
C TYR A 177 4.56 11.01 -0.58
N PHE A 178 3.40 10.59 -1.10
CA PHE A 178 3.08 9.17 -1.21
C PHE A 178 3.94 8.41 -2.21
N PRO A 179 4.25 8.90 -3.43
CA PRO A 179 5.07 8.16 -4.38
C PRO A 179 6.44 7.71 -3.83
N PRO A 180 7.27 8.61 -3.24
CA PRO A 180 8.54 8.18 -2.65
C PRO A 180 8.34 7.35 -1.37
N ALA A 181 7.25 7.55 -0.62
CA ALA A 181 6.93 6.72 0.53
C ALA A 181 6.58 5.28 0.11
N ALA A 182 5.80 5.11 -0.95
CA ALA A 182 5.42 3.82 -1.50
C ALA A 182 6.65 3.04 -2.01
N GLU A 183 7.60 3.72 -2.64
CA GLU A 183 8.87 3.11 -3.05
C GLU A 183 9.72 2.66 -1.84
N LYS A 184 9.77 3.46 -0.77
CA LYS A 184 10.43 3.07 0.49
C LYS A 184 9.74 1.87 1.15
N ILE A 185 8.39 1.82 1.12
CA ILE A 185 7.61 0.67 1.61
C ILE A 185 7.95 -0.57 0.79
N LYS A 186 7.94 -0.47 -0.55
CA LYS A 186 8.30 -1.58 -1.45
C LYS A 186 9.68 -2.14 -1.13
N ASN A 187 10.69 -1.27 -1.04
CA ASN A 187 12.06 -1.69 -0.73
C ASN A 187 12.19 -2.31 0.67
N SER A 188 11.37 -1.83 1.62
CA SER A 188 11.29 -2.38 2.97
C SER A 188 10.65 -3.77 3.03
N LEU A 189 9.79 -4.11 2.06
CA LEU A 189 9.12 -5.41 1.97
C LEU A 189 9.99 -6.51 1.34
N VAL A 190 10.96 -6.16 0.48
CA VAL A 190 11.81 -7.15 -0.23
C VAL A 190 12.42 -8.19 0.70
N PRO A 191 13.05 -7.83 1.85
CA PRO A 191 13.61 -8.82 2.77
C PRO A 191 12.57 -9.74 3.41
N ILE A 192 11.31 -9.29 3.51
CA ILE A 192 10.20 -10.10 4.04
C ILE A 192 9.66 -11.02 2.93
N SER A 193 9.61 -10.57 1.68
CA SER A 193 9.21 -11.41 0.54
C SER A 193 10.24 -12.52 0.24
N ASP A 194 11.52 -12.28 0.50
CA ASP A 194 12.59 -13.27 0.29
C ASP A 194 12.49 -14.49 1.22
N ILE A 195 11.64 -14.44 2.26
CA ILE A 195 11.49 -15.51 3.25
C ILE A 195 11.02 -16.82 2.62
N LYS A 196 10.31 -16.78 1.49
CA LYS A 196 9.91 -17.97 0.74
C LYS A 196 11.08 -18.92 0.43
N LYS A 197 12.30 -18.40 0.28
CA LYS A 197 13.51 -19.20 0.07
C LYS A 197 13.79 -20.13 1.26
N TYR A 198 13.52 -19.66 2.48
CA TYR A 198 13.69 -20.45 3.71
C TYR A 198 12.61 -21.53 3.87
N ALA A 199 11.39 -21.31 3.37
CA ALA A 199 10.34 -22.35 3.38
C ALA A 199 10.78 -23.56 2.54
N ALA A 200 11.36 -23.33 1.36
CA ALA A 200 11.87 -24.39 0.50
C ALA A 200 12.98 -25.21 1.20
N GLN A 201 13.92 -24.53 1.85
CA GLN A 201 14.95 -25.20 2.66
C GLN A 201 14.34 -26.01 3.82
N GLY A 202 13.34 -25.46 4.50
CA GLY A 202 12.61 -26.15 5.57
C GLY A 202 11.93 -27.42 5.08
N ARG A 203 11.28 -27.39 3.90
CA ARG A 203 10.65 -28.57 3.28
C ARG A 203 11.68 -29.65 2.92
N THR A 204 12.83 -29.26 2.36
CA THR A 204 13.93 -30.20 2.11
C THR A 204 14.44 -30.82 3.41
N GLY A 205 14.61 -30.02 4.47
CA GLY A 205 14.99 -30.50 5.79
C GLY A 205 13.95 -31.45 6.40
N LEU A 206 12.66 -31.14 6.25
CA LEU A 206 11.57 -32.00 6.72
C LEU A 206 11.56 -33.35 5.97
N ALA A 207 11.77 -33.35 4.66
CA ALA A 207 11.88 -34.59 3.88
C ALA A 207 13.08 -35.46 4.33
N GLN A 208 14.22 -34.82 4.67
CA GLN A 208 15.36 -35.53 5.26
C GLN A 208 15.03 -36.11 6.65
N ILE A 209 14.34 -35.35 7.50
CA ILE A 209 13.86 -35.79 8.81
C ILE A 209 12.94 -37.02 8.65
N ASP A 210 11.96 -36.94 7.76
CA ASP A 210 11.02 -38.03 7.52
C ASP A 210 11.71 -39.27 6.93
N TYR A 211 12.71 -39.09 6.05
CA TYR A 211 13.57 -40.18 5.59
C TYR A 211 14.29 -40.86 6.76
N VAL A 212 14.94 -40.09 7.64
CA VAL A 212 15.68 -40.63 8.80
C VAL A 212 14.74 -41.41 9.72
N ILE A 213 13.56 -40.87 10.02
CA ILE A 213 12.55 -41.51 10.87
C ILE A 213 11.96 -42.76 10.20
N GLY A 214 11.85 -42.78 8.87
CA GLY A 214 11.24 -43.88 8.10
C GLY A 214 12.09 -45.14 8.00
N VAL A 215 13.41 -45.08 8.28
CA VAL A 215 14.29 -46.25 8.18
C VAL A 215 13.92 -47.31 9.23
N ARG A 216 13.67 -48.55 8.80
CA ARG A 216 13.28 -49.65 9.71
C ARG A 216 14.49 -50.35 10.31
N TRP A 217 15.23 -49.68 11.20
CA TRP A 217 16.43 -50.25 11.84
C TRP A 217 16.17 -51.55 12.59
N SER A 218 14.98 -51.72 13.20
CA SER A 218 14.59 -52.96 13.86
C SER A 218 14.59 -54.20 12.95
N LYS A 219 14.41 -54.01 11.63
CA LYS A 219 14.41 -55.07 10.62
C LYS A 219 15.72 -55.19 9.84
N ASN A 220 16.76 -54.43 10.20
CA ASN A 220 18.03 -54.44 9.49
C ASN A 220 18.80 -55.77 9.75
N LYS A 221 18.95 -56.60 8.72
CA LYS A 221 19.59 -57.92 8.81
C LYS A 221 21.12 -57.88 8.96
N GLU A 222 21.77 -56.78 8.56
CA GLU A 222 23.22 -56.61 8.67
C GLU A 222 23.62 -56.39 10.13
N LEU A 223 22.94 -55.45 10.79
CA LEU A 223 23.25 -55.01 12.14
C LEU A 223 22.72 -55.98 13.22
N THR A 224 21.88 -56.96 12.90
CA THR A 224 21.39 -57.94 13.88
C THR A 224 22.36 -59.09 14.16
N LYS A 225 23.35 -59.33 13.27
CA LYS A 225 24.22 -60.52 13.29
C LYS A 225 25.16 -60.58 14.49
N THR A 226 25.70 -59.44 14.92
CA THR A 226 26.72 -59.37 15.98
C THR A 226 26.25 -58.51 17.14
N ALA A 227 26.81 -58.73 18.33
CA ALA A 227 26.51 -57.89 19.50
C ALA A 227 26.89 -56.41 19.26
N ALA A 228 28.00 -56.16 18.58
CA ALA A 228 28.43 -54.81 18.18
C ALA A 228 27.46 -54.17 17.18
N GLY A 229 27.00 -54.91 16.17
CA GLY A 229 25.99 -54.45 15.22
C GLY A 229 24.67 -54.10 15.91
N ARG A 230 24.22 -54.91 16.88
CA ARG A 230 22.98 -54.66 17.63
C ARG A 230 23.06 -53.34 18.40
N LYS A 231 24.20 -53.01 19.01
CA LYS A 231 24.42 -51.71 19.67
C LYS A 231 24.33 -50.55 18.68
N VAL A 232 24.88 -50.67 17.47
CA VAL A 232 24.78 -49.63 16.43
C VAL A 232 23.33 -49.45 15.97
N ARG A 233 22.60 -50.55 15.75
CA ARG A 233 21.17 -50.54 15.42
C ARG A 233 20.35 -49.80 16.48
N ASP A 234 20.56 -50.13 17.75
CA ASP A 234 19.82 -49.52 18.86
C ASP A 234 20.19 -48.03 19.02
N GLY A 235 21.44 -47.67 18.74
CA GLY A 235 21.88 -46.28 18.61
C GLY A 235 21.12 -45.52 17.52
N PHE A 236 20.94 -46.11 16.32
CA PHE A 236 20.14 -45.49 15.27
C PHE A 236 18.66 -45.34 15.66
N ILE A 237 18.06 -46.33 16.32
CA ILE A 237 16.69 -46.23 16.85
C ILE A 237 16.58 -45.07 17.85
N ASN A 238 17.58 -44.88 18.73
CA ASN A 238 17.62 -43.76 19.66
C ASN A 238 17.75 -42.40 18.93
N ILE A 239 18.59 -42.32 17.89
CA ILE A 239 18.70 -41.13 17.04
C ILE A 239 17.36 -40.82 16.37
N GLN A 240 16.67 -41.81 15.81
CA GLN A 240 15.34 -41.61 15.21
C GLN A 240 14.33 -41.04 16.21
N LYS A 241 14.32 -41.57 17.44
CA LYS A 241 13.46 -41.07 18.51
C LYS A 241 13.75 -39.61 18.82
N ASN A 242 15.03 -39.24 18.93
CA ASN A 242 15.45 -37.86 19.17
C ASN A 242 15.06 -36.95 18.00
N VAL A 243 15.34 -37.33 16.75
CA VAL A 243 14.96 -36.56 15.55
C VAL A 243 13.44 -36.38 15.47
N LYS A 244 12.66 -37.45 15.71
CA LYS A 244 11.19 -37.40 15.71
C LYS A 244 10.64 -36.43 16.76
N ASN A 245 11.13 -36.53 18.00
CA ASN A 245 10.59 -35.78 19.12
C ASN A 245 11.08 -34.33 19.15
N ASP A 246 12.34 -34.08 18.77
CA ASP A 246 12.98 -32.77 18.93
C ASP A 246 12.95 -31.92 17.64
N LEU A 247 12.83 -32.50 16.44
CA LEU A 247 12.96 -31.73 15.18
C LEU A 247 11.74 -31.71 14.26
N ARG A 248 10.99 -32.81 14.15
CA ARG A 248 9.90 -32.90 13.17
C ARG A 248 8.85 -31.80 13.36
N THR A 249 8.33 -31.65 14.58
CA THR A 249 7.31 -30.64 14.89
C THR A 249 7.85 -29.21 14.80
N PRO A 250 9.04 -28.87 15.37
CA PRO A 250 9.61 -27.52 15.20
C PRO A 250 9.83 -27.11 13.74
N VAL A 251 10.35 -28.01 12.89
CA VAL A 251 10.56 -27.70 11.46
C VAL A 251 9.23 -27.51 10.74
N TYR A 252 8.24 -28.36 11.00
CA TYR A 252 6.90 -28.18 10.46
C TYR A 252 6.27 -26.84 10.86
N ASN A 253 6.37 -26.46 12.14
CA ASN A 253 5.85 -25.19 12.64
C ASN A 253 6.55 -23.98 12.00
N LEU A 254 7.87 -24.07 11.75
CA LEU A 254 8.61 -23.03 11.03
C LEU A 254 8.10 -22.86 9.60
N ILE A 255 7.93 -23.96 8.85
CA ILE A 255 7.38 -23.93 7.48
C ILE A 255 5.99 -23.27 7.49
N LYS A 256 5.11 -23.71 8.39
CA LYS A 256 3.76 -23.15 8.53
C LYS A 256 3.79 -21.65 8.84
N ALA A 257 4.66 -21.21 9.74
CA ALA A 257 4.79 -19.79 10.09
C ALA A 257 5.27 -18.95 8.89
N ILE A 258 6.20 -19.47 8.09
CA ILE A 258 6.67 -18.81 6.87
C ILE A 258 5.55 -18.74 5.82
N ASP A 259 4.80 -19.83 5.61
CA ASP A 259 3.73 -19.87 4.61
C ASP A 259 2.61 -18.87 4.95
N VAL A 260 2.22 -18.77 6.23
CA VAL A 260 1.24 -17.77 6.69
C VAL A 260 1.75 -16.35 6.48
N LEU A 261 3.04 -16.09 6.76
CA LEU A 261 3.66 -14.79 6.52
C LEU A 261 3.67 -14.42 5.04
N GLN A 262 3.97 -15.38 4.17
CA GLN A 262 4.02 -15.17 2.73
C GLN A 262 2.65 -14.78 2.17
N VAL A 263 1.59 -15.46 2.60
CA VAL A 263 0.20 -15.11 2.20
C VAL A 263 -0.11 -13.65 2.50
N THR A 264 0.23 -13.18 3.70
CA THR A 264 0.00 -11.78 4.09
C THR A 264 0.89 -10.78 3.33
N VAL A 265 2.12 -11.15 2.98
CA VAL A 265 2.98 -10.30 2.12
C VAL A 265 2.39 -10.16 0.73
N ASP A 266 1.83 -11.25 0.17
CA ASP A 266 1.28 -11.26 -1.19
C ASP A 266 -0.05 -10.47 -1.31
N GLU A 267 -0.70 -10.13 -0.20
CA GLU A 267 -1.84 -9.19 -0.19
C GLU A 267 -1.42 -7.75 -0.56
N LEU A 268 -0.13 -7.41 -0.45
CA LEU A 268 0.36 -6.08 -0.77
C LEU A 268 0.68 -5.94 -2.27
N PRO A 269 -0.02 -5.05 -3.00
CA PRO A 269 0.18 -4.93 -4.44
C PRO A 269 1.59 -4.43 -4.80
N LEU A 270 2.24 -3.68 -3.91
CA LEU A 270 3.59 -3.13 -4.12
C LEU A 270 4.69 -4.18 -4.32
N ILE A 271 4.46 -5.43 -3.91
CA ILE A 271 5.41 -6.54 -4.12
C ILE A 271 5.54 -6.88 -5.60
N GLN A 272 4.39 -6.96 -6.28
CA GLN A 272 4.31 -7.52 -7.64
C GLN A 272 4.06 -6.44 -8.69
N LYS A 273 3.47 -5.32 -8.28
CA LYS A 273 2.99 -4.27 -9.18
C LYS A 273 3.73 -2.96 -8.96
N LYS A 274 3.79 -2.15 -10.00
CA LYS A 274 4.31 -0.78 -9.93
C LYS A 274 3.18 0.17 -9.55
N LEU A 275 3.44 1.06 -8.60
CA LEU A 275 2.56 2.21 -8.37
C LEU A 275 2.70 3.19 -9.53
N GLU A 276 1.60 3.46 -10.21
CA GLU A 276 1.46 4.65 -11.04
C GLU A 276 0.67 5.71 -10.29
N TRP A 277 1.22 6.92 -10.27
CA TRP A 277 0.68 8.07 -9.57
C TRP A 277 0.58 9.24 -10.53
N SER A 278 -0.57 9.89 -10.56
CA SER A 278 -0.77 11.11 -11.33
C SER A 278 -1.76 12.02 -10.62
N PHE A 279 -1.66 13.31 -10.86
CA PHE A 279 -2.60 14.29 -10.35
C PHE A 279 -2.87 15.34 -11.43
N GLY A 280 -3.96 16.08 -11.28
CA GLY A 280 -4.29 17.15 -12.21
C GLY A 280 -5.59 17.83 -11.86
N ALA A 281 -6.16 18.52 -12.84
CA ALA A 281 -7.45 19.17 -12.73
C ALA A 281 -8.29 18.86 -13.96
N ALA A 282 -9.51 18.39 -13.75
CA ALA A 282 -10.48 18.14 -14.80
C ALA A 282 -11.37 19.38 -14.98
N PRO A 283 -11.46 19.96 -16.19
CA PRO A 283 -12.40 21.02 -16.46
C PRO A 283 -13.83 20.46 -16.51
N TYR A 284 -14.79 21.21 -16.02
CA TYR A 284 -16.21 20.94 -16.24
C TYR A 284 -16.99 22.25 -16.44
N THR A 285 -18.04 22.16 -17.24
CA THR A 285 -18.90 23.30 -17.57
C THR A 285 -20.20 23.18 -16.80
N ARG A 286 -20.53 24.20 -15.99
CA ARG A 286 -21.87 24.38 -15.46
C ARG A 286 -22.67 25.23 -16.44
N TRP A 287 -23.95 24.98 -16.58
CA TRP A 287 -24.86 25.79 -17.36
C TRP A 287 -26.17 25.94 -16.59
N SER A 288 -26.86 27.04 -16.83
CA SER A 288 -28.22 27.30 -16.38
C SER A 288 -29.07 27.69 -17.57
N GLU A 289 -30.34 27.30 -17.54
CA GLU A 289 -31.32 27.81 -18.49
C GLU A 289 -31.85 29.14 -17.99
N HIS A 290 -31.80 30.13 -18.87
CA HIS A 290 -32.35 31.46 -18.61
C HIS A 290 -33.43 31.75 -19.64
N GLU A 291 -34.52 32.30 -19.12
CA GLU A 291 -35.60 32.91 -19.87
C GLU A 291 -35.82 34.31 -19.29
N MET A 292 -35.85 35.32 -20.15
CA MET A 292 -36.10 36.70 -19.74
C MET A 292 -36.77 37.50 -20.84
N LYS A 293 -37.53 38.51 -20.40
CA LYS A 293 -38.10 39.53 -21.25
C LYS A 293 -37.02 40.52 -21.69
N VAL A 294 -36.78 40.64 -22.99
CA VAL A 294 -35.81 41.57 -23.59
C VAL A 294 -36.50 42.60 -24.48
N PRO A 295 -35.99 43.84 -24.58
CA PRO A 295 -36.53 44.84 -25.50
C PRO A 295 -36.29 44.39 -26.95
N CYS A 296 -37.35 44.40 -27.76
CA CYS A 296 -37.30 44.10 -29.18
C CYS A 296 -38.02 45.19 -29.98
N ALA A 297 -37.43 45.56 -31.11
CA ALA A 297 -38.05 46.48 -32.05
C ALA A 297 -39.13 45.73 -32.85
N GLN A 298 -40.36 46.22 -32.83
CA GLN A 298 -41.44 45.77 -33.69
C GLN A 298 -41.92 46.92 -34.56
N GLU A 299 -42.12 46.67 -35.86
CA GLU A 299 -42.74 47.65 -36.75
C GLU A 299 -44.24 47.60 -36.59
N LYS A 300 -44.82 48.76 -36.27
CA LYS A 300 -46.27 48.93 -36.16
C LYS A 300 -46.71 49.83 -37.28
N THR A 301 -47.67 49.35 -38.07
CA THR A 301 -48.29 50.15 -39.12
C THR A 301 -49.71 50.45 -38.71
N GLN A 302 -50.07 51.73 -38.67
CA GLN A 302 -51.44 52.14 -38.44
C GLN A 302 -51.92 53.03 -39.57
N THR A 303 -53.14 52.78 -40.01
CA THR A 303 -53.90 53.64 -40.91
C THR A 303 -54.98 54.33 -40.09
N TRP A 304 -55.07 55.65 -40.19
CA TRP A 304 -56.15 56.42 -39.56
C TRP A 304 -57.19 56.77 -40.60
N THR A 305 -58.43 56.99 -40.18
CA THR A 305 -59.47 57.49 -41.06
C THR A 305 -59.63 58.98 -40.82
N LEU A 306 -59.46 59.78 -41.87
CA LEU A 306 -59.73 61.21 -41.86
C LEU A 306 -60.90 61.47 -42.81
N ASN A 307 -62.01 62.02 -42.29
CA ASN A 307 -63.24 62.27 -43.06
C ASN A 307 -63.77 61.05 -43.84
N GLY A 308 -63.69 59.85 -43.25
CA GLY A 308 -64.20 58.61 -43.85
C GLY A 308 -63.28 57.97 -44.91
N TRP A 309 -62.14 58.59 -45.23
CA TRP A 309 -61.13 58.03 -46.14
C TRP A 309 -59.90 57.56 -45.37
N PRO A 310 -59.32 56.39 -45.69
CA PRO A 310 -58.12 55.91 -45.03
C PRO A 310 -56.91 56.77 -45.41
N SER A 311 -56.13 57.19 -44.41
CA SER A 311 -54.85 57.86 -44.58
C SER A 311 -53.81 56.91 -45.15
N ALA A 312 -52.72 57.46 -45.67
CA ALA A 312 -51.52 56.67 -45.95
C ALA A 312 -51.08 55.92 -44.67
N PRO A 313 -50.66 54.65 -44.78
CA PRO A 313 -50.15 53.91 -43.63
C PRO A 313 -48.91 54.59 -43.08
N LEU A 314 -48.91 54.87 -41.78
CA LEU A 314 -47.70 55.29 -41.09
C LEU A 314 -47.13 54.07 -40.37
N THR A 315 -45.86 53.78 -40.66
CA THR A 315 -45.10 52.74 -39.98
C THR A 315 -44.08 53.39 -39.06
N TRP A 316 -44.04 52.96 -37.80
CA TRP A 316 -43.01 53.36 -36.85
C TRP A 316 -42.52 52.15 -36.04
N THR A 317 -41.35 52.29 -35.44
CA THR A 317 -40.77 51.25 -34.58
C THR A 317 -41.24 51.47 -33.14
N GLU A 318 -41.85 50.46 -32.54
CA GLU A 318 -42.19 50.41 -31.12
C GLU A 318 -41.25 49.41 -30.42
N ILE A 319 -40.65 49.82 -29.30
CA ILE A 319 -39.87 48.89 -28.46
C ILE A 319 -40.85 48.15 -27.56
N THR A 320 -40.96 46.84 -27.76
CA THR A 320 -41.84 45.97 -26.98
C THR A 320 -41.01 44.93 -26.22
N SER A 321 -41.65 44.19 -25.31
CA SER A 321 -41.00 43.10 -24.58
C SER A 321 -41.17 41.79 -25.34
N CYS A 322 -40.07 41.21 -25.82
CA CYS A 322 -40.05 39.86 -26.38
C CYS A 322 -39.53 38.86 -25.34
N GLU A 323 -40.03 37.62 -25.38
CA GLU A 323 -39.44 36.53 -24.62
C GLU A 323 -38.12 36.09 -25.29
N TRP A 324 -37.04 36.03 -24.51
CA TRP A 324 -35.79 35.44 -24.91
C TRP A 324 -35.52 34.21 -24.04
N GLY A 325 -35.45 33.04 -24.68
CA GLY A 325 -35.18 31.76 -24.01
C GLY A 325 -36.24 30.69 -24.31
N PRO A 326 -36.10 29.50 -23.70
CA PRO A 326 -35.03 29.10 -22.79
C PRO A 326 -33.68 28.92 -23.51
N THR A 327 -32.63 29.62 -23.02
CA THR A 327 -31.26 29.52 -23.56
C THR A 327 -30.31 29.01 -22.49
N LYS A 328 -29.46 28.04 -22.85
CA LYS A 328 -28.39 27.54 -21.96
C LYS A 328 -27.25 28.55 -21.92
N ILE A 329 -27.05 29.20 -20.78
CA ILE A 329 -25.91 30.07 -20.55
C ILE A 329 -24.83 29.27 -19.82
N PRO A 330 -23.66 29.04 -20.43
CA PRO A 330 -22.55 28.39 -19.74
C PRO A 330 -21.92 29.38 -18.75
N TYR A 331 -21.72 28.92 -17.51
CA TYR A 331 -20.85 29.61 -16.55
C TYR A 331 -19.37 29.45 -16.94
N THR A 332 -18.51 30.29 -16.37
CA THR A 332 -17.06 30.14 -16.49
C THR A 332 -16.61 28.72 -16.09
N LYS A 333 -15.69 28.14 -16.88
CA LYS A 333 -15.19 26.77 -16.67
C LYS A 333 -14.67 26.62 -15.24
N SER A 334 -15.21 25.66 -14.52
CA SER A 334 -14.75 25.28 -13.18
C SER A 334 -13.84 24.05 -13.28
N PHE A 335 -13.00 23.83 -12.28
CA PHE A 335 -12.05 22.73 -12.28
C PHE A 335 -12.17 21.89 -11.01
N ILE A 336 -12.07 20.57 -11.17
CA ILE A 336 -12.03 19.62 -10.04
C ILE A 336 -10.61 19.04 -9.98
N PRO A 337 -9.84 19.30 -8.91
CA PRO A 337 -8.56 18.66 -8.71
C PRO A 337 -8.76 17.16 -8.50
N TYR A 338 -7.83 16.34 -8.99
CA TYR A 338 -7.85 14.90 -8.76
C TYR A 338 -6.46 14.35 -8.47
N ILE A 339 -6.43 13.25 -7.75
CA ILE A 339 -5.28 12.38 -7.56
C ILE A 339 -5.70 10.99 -8.02
N LYS A 340 -4.91 10.37 -8.89
CA LYS A 340 -5.15 9.04 -9.44
C LYS A 340 -3.99 8.12 -9.11
N HIS A 341 -4.32 6.96 -8.58
CA HIS A 341 -3.37 5.89 -8.29
C HIS A 341 -3.83 4.59 -8.97
N ARG A 342 -2.88 3.79 -9.45
CA ARG A 342 -3.14 2.41 -9.89
C ARG A 342 -1.91 1.54 -9.67
N PHE A 343 -2.13 0.24 -9.50
CA PHE A 343 -1.07 -0.77 -9.44
C PHE A 343 -1.11 -1.58 -10.73
N VAL A 344 -0.05 -1.47 -11.53
CA VAL A 344 0.09 -2.15 -12.83
C VAL A 344 1.10 -3.28 -12.78
#